data_AF-A0A956ERP2-F1
#
_entry.id   AF-A0A956ERP2-F1
#
_cell.length_a   1.000
_cell.length_b   1.000
_cell.length_c   1.000
_cell.angle_alpha   90.00
_cell.angle_beta   90.00
_cell.angle_gamma   90.00
#
_symmetry.space_group_name_H-M   'P 1'
#
loop_
_entity.id
_entity.type
_entity.pdbx_description
1 polymer ?
#
loop_
_entity_poly.entity_id
_entity_poly.type
_entity_poly.pdbx_seq_one_letter_code
_entity_poly.pdbx_strand_id
1 'polypeptide(L)'
;MQRDRLKASLKHLGIDPDDYRVIKLLPLVYVAWADGKMEDVQVERIHSLAARHFELSAGGAHVLDGWLKQRPSKEYFKEGLHDLHLLSTAEDDMEVDFSELPQLLAYSEAIARTTAGALDQPEAVNQDERAALEEIAKELMVDSGESWAELLEELGDA
;
A
#
# COMPACT_ATOMS: atom_id res chain seq x y z
N MET A 1 9.72 -23.55 5.79
CA MET A 1 9.65 -22.56 6.90
C MET A 1 8.81 -21.37 6.43
N GLN A 2 8.43 -20.42 7.30
CA GLN A 2 7.64 -19.23 6.92
C GLN A 2 8.31 -18.43 5.80
N ARG A 3 9.64 -18.28 5.84
CA ARG A 3 10.46 -17.65 4.79
C ARG A 3 10.33 -18.28 3.40
N ASP A 4 10.19 -19.60 3.30
CA ASP A 4 10.03 -20.29 2.00
C ASP A 4 8.64 -20.05 1.42
N ARG A 5 7.62 -19.96 2.29
CA ARG A 5 6.25 -19.63 1.88
C ARG A 5 6.18 -18.21 1.35
N LEU A 6 6.82 -17.26 2.01
CA LEU A 6 6.95 -15.90 1.51
C LEU A 6 7.62 -15.85 0.14
N LYS A 7 8.80 -16.48 0.01
CA LYS A 7 9.52 -16.47 -1.28
C LYS A 7 8.68 -17.07 -2.39
N ALA A 8 7.86 -18.08 -2.08
CA ALA A 8 6.93 -18.65 -3.03
C ALA A 8 5.79 -17.68 -3.38
N SER A 9 5.25 -16.95 -2.42
CA SER A 9 4.15 -16.01 -2.66
C SER A 9 4.62 -14.76 -3.41
N LEU A 10 5.77 -14.16 -3.06
CA LEU A 10 6.38 -13.07 -3.84
C LEU A 10 6.61 -13.49 -5.30
N LYS A 11 7.16 -14.69 -5.51
CA LYS A 11 7.33 -15.23 -6.87
C LYS A 11 6.00 -15.47 -7.59
N HIS A 12 4.95 -15.86 -6.87
CA HIS A 12 3.61 -16.00 -7.43
C HIS A 12 3.06 -14.67 -7.92
N LEU A 13 3.33 -13.60 -7.17
CA LEU A 13 3.05 -12.21 -7.54
C LEU A 13 4.03 -11.66 -8.61
N GLY A 14 4.99 -12.45 -9.07
CA GLY A 14 6.00 -12.01 -10.04
C GLY A 14 7.04 -11.04 -9.47
N ILE A 15 7.16 -10.97 -8.14
CA ILE A 15 8.15 -10.17 -7.41
C ILE A 15 9.35 -11.07 -7.07
N ASP A 16 10.56 -10.62 -7.40
CA ASP A 16 11.75 -11.30 -6.91
C ASP A 16 11.82 -11.15 -5.38
N PRO A 17 12.12 -12.20 -4.61
CA PRO A 17 12.30 -12.09 -3.17
C PRO A 17 13.25 -10.98 -2.70
N ASP A 18 14.25 -10.61 -3.52
CA ASP A 18 15.17 -9.51 -3.19
C ASP A 18 14.52 -8.12 -3.36
N ASP A 19 13.38 -8.04 -4.05
CA ASP A 19 12.61 -6.83 -4.32
C ASP A 19 11.38 -6.68 -3.40
N TYR A 20 11.29 -7.48 -2.33
CA TYR A 20 10.09 -7.62 -1.48
C TYR A 20 9.53 -6.30 -0.96
N ARG A 21 10.35 -5.25 -0.78
CA ARG A 21 9.92 -3.94 -0.26
C ARG A 21 8.84 -3.29 -1.12
N VAL A 22 8.77 -3.61 -2.42
CA VAL A 22 7.74 -3.08 -3.32
C VAL A 22 6.32 -3.49 -2.88
N ILE A 23 6.16 -4.65 -2.22
CA ILE A 23 4.85 -5.13 -1.79
C ILE A 23 4.19 -4.17 -0.77
N LYS A 24 4.99 -3.40 -0.02
CA LYS A 24 4.50 -2.38 0.92
C LYS A 24 3.75 -1.23 0.21
N LEU A 25 3.97 -1.03 -1.10
CA LEU A 25 3.29 0.00 -1.89
C LEU A 25 1.98 -0.49 -2.52
N LEU A 26 1.70 -1.80 -2.46
CA LEU A 26 0.51 -2.39 -3.07
C LEU A 26 -0.81 -1.80 -2.50
N PRO A 27 -0.95 -1.51 -1.19
CA PRO A 27 -2.14 -0.82 -0.67
C PRO A 27 -2.38 0.56 -1.30
N LEU A 28 -1.32 1.36 -1.45
CA LEU A 28 -1.40 2.71 -2.03
C LEU A 28 -1.87 2.64 -3.49
N VAL A 29 -1.31 1.70 -4.24
CA VAL A 29 -1.68 1.42 -5.63
C VAL A 29 -3.12 0.93 -5.73
N TYR A 30 -3.59 0.11 -4.78
CA TYR A 30 -4.96 -0.38 -4.78
C TYR A 30 -5.98 0.74 -4.62
N VAL A 31 -5.76 1.64 -3.65
CA VAL A 31 -6.61 2.82 -3.44
C VAL A 31 -6.57 3.75 -4.64
N ALA A 32 -5.38 3.99 -5.20
CA ALA A 32 -5.26 4.88 -6.36
C ALA A 32 -6.00 4.36 -7.60
N TRP A 33 -6.18 3.04 -7.73
CA TRP A 33 -6.98 2.43 -8.80
C TRP A 33 -8.46 2.21 -8.44
N ALA A 34 -8.93 2.69 -7.28
CA ALA A 34 -10.24 2.33 -6.74
C ALA A 34 -11.39 2.68 -7.70
N ASP A 35 -11.38 3.89 -8.26
CA ASP A 35 -12.37 4.38 -9.22
C ASP A 35 -12.15 3.84 -10.67
N GLY A 36 -11.11 3.03 -10.86
CA GLY A 36 -10.73 2.44 -12.15
C GLY A 36 -9.85 3.32 -13.03
N LYS A 37 -9.44 4.49 -12.56
CA LYS A 37 -8.47 5.36 -13.23
C LYS A 37 -7.31 5.68 -12.28
N MET A 38 -6.12 5.85 -12.83
CA MET A 38 -4.95 6.33 -12.10
C MET A 38 -4.66 7.75 -12.60
N GLU A 39 -4.62 8.73 -11.71
CA GLU A 39 -4.30 10.12 -12.05
C GLU A 39 -2.79 10.38 -11.96
N ASP A 40 -2.26 11.24 -12.84
CA ASP A 40 -0.82 11.56 -12.88
C ASP A 40 -0.29 12.05 -11.52
N VAL A 41 -1.10 12.82 -10.78
CA VAL A 41 -0.76 13.30 -9.44
C VAL A 41 -0.63 12.16 -8.42
N GLN A 42 -1.42 11.08 -8.53
CA GLN A 42 -1.27 9.91 -7.66
C GLN A 42 0.00 9.14 -8.00
N VAL A 43 0.30 8.98 -9.29
CA VAL A 43 1.55 8.36 -9.78
C VAL A 43 2.76 9.08 -9.20
N GLU A 44 2.83 10.40 -9.34
CA GLU A 44 3.93 11.21 -8.82
C GLU A 44 4.09 11.06 -7.30
N ARG A 45 2.99 11.06 -6.55
CA ARG A 45 3.05 10.91 -5.09
C ARG A 45 3.46 9.53 -4.65
N ILE A 46 2.98 8.48 -5.29
CA ILE A 46 3.39 7.11 -4.99
C ILE A 46 4.90 6.96 -5.26
N HIS A 47 5.41 7.49 -6.37
CA HIS A 47 6.86 7.53 -6.63
C HIS A 47 7.63 8.33 -5.58
N SER A 48 7.12 9.50 -5.18
CA SER A 48 7.77 10.31 -4.13
C SER A 48 7.83 9.59 -2.79
N LEU A 49 6.74 8.90 -2.39
CA LEU A 49 6.72 8.10 -1.16
C LEU A 49 7.69 6.91 -1.27
N ALA A 50 7.66 6.18 -2.39
CA ALA A 50 8.58 5.08 -2.68
C ALA A 50 10.05 5.50 -2.52
N ALA A 51 10.42 6.65 -3.09
CA ALA A 51 11.79 7.16 -3.05
C ALA A 51 12.22 7.63 -1.64
N ARG A 52 11.30 8.16 -0.83
CA ARG A 52 11.61 8.70 0.50
C ARG A 52 11.62 7.65 1.60
N HIS A 53 10.77 6.63 1.50
CA HIS A 53 10.48 5.75 2.64
C HIS A 53 10.77 4.27 2.38
N PHE A 54 10.87 3.82 1.12
CA PHE A 54 10.89 2.38 0.83
C PHE A 54 12.20 1.85 0.24
N GLU A 55 13.10 2.73 -0.19
CA GLU A 55 14.42 2.40 -0.77
C GLU A 55 14.35 1.20 -1.74
N LEU A 56 13.51 1.33 -2.77
CA LEU A 56 13.31 0.24 -3.72
C LEU A 56 14.60 -0.07 -4.49
N SER A 57 14.83 -1.36 -4.73
CA SER A 57 15.77 -1.83 -5.75
C SER A 57 15.28 -1.44 -7.16
N ALA A 58 16.14 -1.60 -8.16
CA ALA A 58 15.75 -1.40 -9.56
C ALA A 58 14.62 -2.36 -9.99
N GLY A 59 14.62 -3.61 -9.50
CA GLY A 59 13.58 -4.59 -9.79
C GLY A 59 12.25 -4.21 -9.13
N GLY A 60 12.28 -3.81 -7.85
CA GLY A 60 11.09 -3.31 -7.15
C GLY A 60 10.51 -2.05 -7.80
N ALA A 61 11.36 -1.11 -8.24
CA ALA A 61 10.90 0.06 -8.99
C ALA A 61 10.23 -0.31 -10.32
N HIS A 62 10.76 -1.31 -11.04
CA HIS A 62 10.15 -1.80 -12.27
C HIS A 62 8.77 -2.44 -12.04
N VAL A 63 8.60 -3.18 -10.94
CA VAL A 63 7.30 -3.75 -10.55
C VAL A 63 6.30 -2.63 -10.26
N LEU A 64 6.70 -1.63 -9.48
CA LEU A 64 5.86 -0.46 -9.16
C LEU A 64 5.39 0.25 -10.44
N ASP A 65 6.32 0.54 -11.35
CA ASP A 65 6.00 1.15 -12.66
C ASP A 65 4.96 0.35 -13.43
N GLY A 66 5.04 -0.99 -13.37
CA GLY A 66 4.08 -1.89 -13.99
C GLY A 66 2.68 -1.70 -13.42
N TRP A 67 2.56 -1.69 -12.09
CA TRP A 67 1.27 -1.50 -11.41
C TRP A 67 0.66 -0.11 -11.64
N LEU A 68 1.49 0.93 -11.73
CA LEU A 68 1.03 2.30 -11.98
C LEU A 68 0.56 2.49 -13.43
N LYS A 69 1.14 1.75 -14.39
CA LYS A 69 0.73 1.79 -15.81
C LYS A 69 -0.48 0.91 -16.11
N GLN A 70 -0.60 -0.22 -15.44
CA GLN A 70 -1.66 -1.19 -15.66
C GLN A 70 -2.23 -1.69 -14.35
N ARG A 71 -3.53 -1.47 -14.15
CA ARG A 71 -4.26 -1.96 -12.97
C ARG A 71 -4.09 -3.48 -12.82
N PRO A 72 -3.49 -3.94 -11.69
CA PRO A 72 -3.50 -5.35 -11.33
C PRO A 72 -4.92 -5.89 -11.15
N SER A 73 -5.09 -7.20 -11.27
CA SER A 73 -6.41 -7.82 -11.01
C SER A 73 -6.79 -7.67 -9.53
N LYS A 74 -8.08 -7.69 -9.22
CA LYS A 74 -8.55 -7.68 -7.83
C LYS A 74 -8.01 -8.86 -7.02
N GLU A 75 -7.88 -10.04 -7.65
CA GLU A 75 -7.30 -11.22 -7.02
C GLU A 75 -5.84 -10.98 -6.63
N TYR A 76 -5.04 -10.40 -7.54
CA TYR A 76 -3.65 -10.06 -7.30
C TYR A 76 -3.49 -9.11 -6.10
N PHE A 77 -4.36 -8.09 -6.00
CA PHE A 77 -4.36 -7.18 -4.84
C PHE A 77 -4.65 -7.92 -3.54
N LYS A 78 -5.68 -8.77 -3.52
CA LYS A 78 -6.05 -9.54 -2.32
C LYS A 78 -4.94 -10.48 -1.87
N GLU A 79 -4.36 -11.21 -2.81
CA GLU A 79 -3.23 -12.11 -2.54
C GLU A 79 -2.05 -11.32 -1.95
N GLY A 80 -1.68 -10.19 -2.56
CA GLY A 80 -0.57 -9.38 -2.07
C GLY A 80 -0.83 -8.69 -0.72
N LEU A 81 -2.06 -8.25 -0.44
CA LEU A 81 -2.43 -7.69 0.87
C LEU A 81 -2.43 -8.76 1.96
N HIS A 82 -2.93 -9.96 1.64
CA HIS A 82 -2.87 -11.11 2.55
C HIS A 82 -1.42 -11.50 2.85
N ASP A 83 -0.57 -11.56 1.82
CA ASP A 83 0.85 -11.84 1.96
C ASP A 83 1.56 -10.78 2.81
N LEU A 84 1.21 -9.50 2.63
CA LEU A 84 1.72 -8.39 3.45
C LEU A 84 1.34 -8.52 4.93
N HIS A 85 0.16 -9.05 5.24
CA HIS A 85 -0.25 -9.35 6.62
C HIS A 85 0.46 -10.60 7.19
N LEU A 86 0.61 -11.66 6.40
CA LEU A 86 1.38 -12.84 6.83
C LEU A 86 2.84 -12.49 7.10
N LEU A 87 3.38 -11.58 6.29
CA LEU A 87 4.69 -10.99 6.43
C LEU A 87 4.87 -10.25 7.75
N SER A 88 3.90 -9.41 8.14
CA SER A 88 3.97 -8.63 9.38
C SER A 88 3.81 -9.45 10.65
N THR A 89 3.34 -10.68 10.53
CA THR A 89 3.06 -11.58 11.66
C THR A 89 4.04 -12.75 11.77
N ALA A 90 5.01 -12.84 10.85
CA ALA A 90 6.07 -13.85 10.90
C ALA A 90 7.03 -13.55 12.07
N GLU A 91 7.25 -14.54 12.95
CA GLU A 91 8.16 -14.41 14.09
C GLU A 91 9.61 -14.37 13.60
N ASP A 92 10.29 -13.23 13.80
CA ASP A 92 11.75 -12.92 13.90
C ASP A 92 12.79 -13.58 12.95
N ASP A 93 12.43 -14.55 12.11
CA ASP A 93 13.32 -15.15 11.11
C ASP A 93 13.53 -14.24 9.88
N MET A 94 12.87 -13.08 9.88
CA MET A 94 12.97 -12.09 8.84
C MET A 94 13.17 -10.70 9.45
N GLU A 95 14.27 -10.04 9.08
CA GLU A 95 14.56 -8.63 9.40
C GLU A 95 13.65 -7.68 8.60
N VAL A 96 12.35 -7.94 8.57
CA VAL A 96 11.41 -7.03 7.91
C VAL A 96 10.53 -6.41 8.97
N ASP A 97 10.84 -5.15 9.28
CA ASP A 97 10.02 -4.33 10.14
C ASP A 97 8.70 -3.98 9.43
N PHE A 98 7.61 -4.43 10.03
CA PHE A 98 6.24 -4.17 9.61
C PHE A 98 5.43 -3.43 10.70
N SER A 99 6.10 -2.88 11.72
CA SER A 99 5.47 -1.93 12.66
C SER A 99 4.86 -0.72 11.93
N GLU A 100 5.28 -0.49 10.69
CA GLU A 100 4.81 0.53 9.76
C GLU A 100 3.48 0.19 9.06
N LEU A 101 2.84 -0.97 9.28
CA LEU A 101 1.56 -1.28 8.60
C LEU A 101 0.47 -0.21 8.81
N PRO A 102 0.25 0.33 10.03
CA PRO A 102 -0.65 1.47 10.21
C PRO A 102 -0.23 2.71 9.40
N GLN A 103 1.07 2.92 9.22
CA GLN A 103 1.63 4.01 8.42
C GLN A 103 1.36 3.82 6.92
N LEU A 104 1.41 2.58 6.40
CA LEU A 104 1.05 2.28 5.00
C LEU A 104 -0.39 2.65 4.67
N LEU A 105 -1.25 2.46 5.64
CA LEU A 105 -2.66 2.71 5.53
C LEU A 105 -2.95 4.23 5.58
N ALA A 106 -2.26 4.97 6.44
CA ALA A 106 -2.24 6.43 6.38
C ALA A 106 -1.69 6.97 5.05
N TYR A 107 -0.64 6.35 4.49
CA TYR A 107 -0.16 6.71 3.15
C TYR A 107 -1.19 6.40 2.06
N SER A 108 -1.92 5.29 2.16
CA SER A 108 -2.98 4.93 1.22
C SER A 108 -4.10 5.96 1.23
N GLU A 109 -4.48 6.43 2.42
CA GLU A 109 -5.45 7.51 2.57
C GLU A 109 -4.93 8.84 2.01
N ALA A 110 -3.67 9.19 2.27
CA ALA A 110 -3.06 10.39 1.70
C ALA A 110 -3.08 10.37 0.16
N ILE A 111 -2.89 9.19 -0.46
CA ILE A 111 -3.03 9.00 -1.91
C ILE A 111 -4.47 9.19 -2.38
N ALA A 112 -5.47 8.63 -1.68
CA ALA A 112 -6.89 8.88 -1.98
C ALA A 112 -7.22 10.38 -1.93
N ARG A 113 -6.68 11.10 -0.94
CA ARG A 113 -6.93 12.54 -0.76
C ARG A 113 -6.20 13.43 -1.75
N THR A 114 -5.28 12.89 -2.55
CA THR A 114 -4.38 13.65 -3.42
C THR A 114 -5.06 14.24 -4.66
N THR A 115 -6.16 13.64 -5.13
CA THR A 115 -6.68 13.82 -6.49
C THR A 115 -7.49 15.07 -6.75
N ALA A 116 -7.94 15.84 -5.75
CA ALA A 116 -8.87 16.92 -6.07
C ALA A 116 -8.20 18.30 -6.23
N GLY A 117 -9.03 19.28 -6.60
CA GLY A 117 -9.02 20.56 -5.87
C GLY A 117 -9.30 20.36 -4.37
N ALA A 118 -8.58 19.42 -3.73
CA ALA A 118 -8.77 18.77 -2.44
C ALA A 118 -7.90 19.38 -1.36
N LEU A 119 -6.97 20.26 -1.74
CA LEU A 119 -6.21 21.06 -0.78
C LEU A 119 -7.15 21.80 0.19
N ASP A 120 -8.42 22.04 -0.18
CA ASP A 120 -9.43 22.74 0.64
C ASP A 120 -10.64 21.89 1.10
N GLN A 121 -10.71 20.57 0.82
CA GLN A 121 -11.90 19.75 1.16
C GLN A 121 -11.54 18.38 1.81
N PRO A 122 -11.61 18.27 3.15
CA PRO A 122 -11.32 17.05 3.91
C PRO A 122 -12.27 15.87 3.65
N GLU A 123 -13.36 16.05 2.91
CA GLU A 123 -14.30 14.97 2.55
C GLU A 123 -14.09 14.43 1.11
N ALA A 124 -12.99 14.82 0.45
CA ALA A 124 -12.75 14.56 -0.97
C ALA A 124 -12.48 13.08 -1.35
N VAL A 125 -12.42 12.15 -0.38
CA VAL A 125 -12.32 10.72 -0.68
C VAL A 125 -13.66 10.21 -1.21
N ASN A 126 -13.67 9.71 -2.44
CA ASN A 126 -14.89 9.23 -3.06
C ASN A 126 -15.35 7.86 -2.49
N GLN A 127 -16.53 7.40 -2.89
CA GLN A 127 -17.10 6.15 -2.36
C GLN A 127 -16.25 4.91 -2.69
N ASP A 128 -15.65 4.85 -3.87
CA ASP A 128 -14.84 3.71 -4.31
C ASP A 128 -13.50 3.68 -3.56
N GLU A 129 -12.85 4.84 -3.39
CA GLU A 129 -11.63 4.99 -2.60
C GLU A 129 -11.86 4.63 -1.13
N ARG A 130 -12.99 5.07 -0.55
CA ARG A 130 -13.38 4.69 0.81
C ARG A 130 -13.57 3.19 0.94
N ALA A 131 -14.25 2.56 -0.02
CA ALA A 131 -14.43 1.11 -0.03
C ALA A 131 -13.09 0.36 -0.17
N ALA A 132 -12.15 0.89 -0.96
CA ALA A 132 -10.81 0.32 -1.09
C ALA A 132 -10.01 0.42 0.23
N LEU A 133 -10.09 1.55 0.93
CA LEU A 133 -9.47 1.73 2.25
C LEU A 133 -10.05 0.77 3.29
N GLU A 134 -11.38 0.58 3.32
CA GLU A 134 -12.04 -0.40 4.19
C GLU A 134 -11.60 -1.84 3.88
N GLU A 135 -11.45 -2.19 2.58
CA GLU A 135 -10.95 -3.50 2.16
C GLU A 135 -9.49 -3.71 2.59
N ILE A 136 -8.62 -2.71 2.47
CA ILE A 136 -7.24 -2.77 2.95
C ILE A 136 -7.21 -2.96 4.47
N ALA A 137 -7.96 -2.16 5.23
CA ALA A 137 -7.99 -2.26 6.69
C ALA A 137 -8.39 -3.67 7.14
N LYS A 138 -9.40 -4.24 6.47
CA LYS A 138 -9.86 -5.61 6.72
C LYS A 138 -8.80 -6.65 6.40
N GLU A 139 -8.17 -6.58 5.22
CA GLU A 139 -7.16 -7.58 4.80
C GLU A 139 -5.88 -7.49 5.64
N LEU A 140 -5.51 -6.29 6.11
CA LEU A 140 -4.38 -6.10 7.02
C LEU A 140 -4.72 -6.38 8.50
N MET A 141 -5.98 -6.71 8.80
CA MET A 141 -6.49 -6.97 10.15
C MET A 141 -6.24 -5.80 11.12
N VAL A 142 -6.28 -4.56 10.60
CA VAL A 142 -6.17 -3.34 11.41
C VAL A 142 -7.56 -2.94 11.88
N ASP A 143 -7.77 -2.85 13.19
CA ASP A 143 -9.08 -2.49 13.76
C ASP A 143 -9.41 -1.02 13.41
N SER A 144 -10.44 -0.81 12.59
CA SER A 144 -10.64 0.39 11.79
C SER A 144 -11.35 1.55 12.51
N GLY A 145 -11.29 1.61 13.85
CA GLY A 145 -12.15 2.47 14.66
C GLY A 145 -11.46 3.66 15.33
N GLU A 146 -10.56 3.40 16.28
CA GLU A 146 -10.02 4.45 17.17
C GLU A 146 -8.59 4.88 16.81
N SER A 147 -7.75 3.97 16.34
CA SER A 147 -6.33 4.27 16.03
C SER A 147 -6.15 5.21 14.84
N TRP A 148 -7.18 5.42 14.02
CA TRP A 148 -7.11 6.03 12.70
C TRP A 148 -7.21 7.55 12.68
N ALA A 149 -8.14 8.12 13.44
CA ALA A 149 -8.29 9.56 13.53
C ALA A 149 -7.07 10.19 14.22
N GLU A 150 -6.53 9.51 15.24
CA GLU A 150 -5.34 9.94 15.98
C GLU A 150 -4.07 9.90 15.11
N LEU A 151 -3.87 8.84 14.31
CA LEU A 151 -2.72 8.73 13.39
C LEU A 151 -2.73 9.80 12.28
N LEU A 152 -3.91 10.16 11.77
CA LEU A 152 -4.03 11.22 10.76
C LEU A 152 -3.76 12.62 11.33
N GLU A 153 -4.10 12.85 12.61
CA GLU A 153 -3.78 14.09 13.32
C GLU A 153 -2.26 14.24 13.47
N GLU A 154 -1.54 13.17 13.86
CA GLU A 154 -0.07 13.19 13.98
C GLU A 154 0.65 13.45 12.64
N LEU A 155 0.10 12.98 11.52
CA LEU A 155 0.71 13.14 10.19
C LEU A 155 0.35 14.47 9.51
N GLY A 156 -0.75 15.12 9.92
CA GLY A 156 -1.14 16.45 9.44
C GLY A 156 -0.32 17.59 10.06
N ASP A 157 0.28 17.35 11.23
CA ASP A 157 1.09 18.31 11.98
C ASP A 157 2.62 18.23 11.70
N ALA A 158 3.06 17.36 10.78
CA ALA A 158 4.47 17.15 10.40
C ALA A 158 4.85 17.76 9.03
#